data_AF-A0A1T5AU10-F1
#
_entry.id   AF-A0A1T5AU10-F1
#
_cell.length_a   1.000
_cell.length_b   1.000
_cell.length_c   1.000
_cell.angle_alpha   90.00
_cell.angle_beta   90.00
_cell.angle_gamma   90.00
#
_symmetry.space_group_name_H-M   'P 1'
#
loop_
_entity.id
_entity.type
_entity.pdbx_description
1 polymer ?
#
loop_
_entity_poly.entity_id
_entity_poly.type
_entity_poly.pdbx_seq_one_letter_code
_entity_poly.pdbx_strand_id
1 'polypeptide(L)'
;MKQHRLQLHLSQQELAALSGISLRTIQRIERGNSTGSPYVIRTLCKSLDIDLEDLVSDPDHHMEETATAIPVGSMNPVKDTYDRRLKYINFSALSVLCFPFLNLVLPAVCYFVFKKSLSGVHNTEAAMKILSLQILWSVFVVILMIAISVVDHYLFGIDEVMEIPLFIWGYLALVILLVLITLKTAGDINYKKRLLTFIPNIL
;
A
#
# COMPACT_ATOMS: atom_id res chain seq x y z
N MET A 1 20.63 -18.18 1.72
CA MET A 1 21.88 -17.66 1.12
C MET A 1 23.13 -18.17 1.86
N LYS A 2 23.47 -17.69 3.07
CA LYS A 2 24.64 -18.17 3.83
C LYS A 2 24.64 -19.69 4.05
N GLN A 3 23.49 -20.29 4.37
CA GLN A 3 23.35 -21.74 4.56
C GLN A 3 23.60 -22.53 3.27
N HIS A 4 22.98 -22.13 2.14
CA HIS A 4 23.23 -22.76 0.83
C HIS A 4 24.69 -22.64 0.38
N ARG A 5 25.34 -21.49 0.61
CA ARG A 5 26.77 -21.33 0.33
C ARG A 5 27.63 -22.36 1.09
N LEU A 6 27.31 -22.57 2.38
CA LEU A 6 28.04 -23.53 3.22
C LEU A 6 27.77 -24.98 2.80
N GLN A 7 26.55 -25.31 2.35
CA GLN A 7 26.23 -26.64 1.80
C GLN A 7 27.05 -26.94 0.53
N LEU A 8 27.33 -25.91 -0.27
CA LEU A 8 28.18 -25.99 -1.46
C LEU A 8 29.67 -25.84 -1.14
N HIS A 9 30.07 -25.76 0.14
CA HIS A 9 31.45 -25.61 0.60
C HIS A 9 32.20 -24.39 0.01
N LEU A 10 31.47 -23.36 -0.41
CA LEU A 10 32.05 -22.16 -1.02
C LEU A 10 32.41 -21.13 0.05
N SER A 11 33.53 -20.43 -0.09
CA SER A 11 33.86 -19.21 0.66
C SER A 11 33.10 -17.99 0.11
N GLN A 12 33.06 -16.89 0.87
CA GLN A 12 32.42 -15.65 0.40
C GLN A 12 33.14 -15.05 -0.82
N GLN A 13 34.45 -15.28 -0.93
CA GLN A 13 35.27 -14.83 -2.07
C GLN A 13 35.01 -15.68 -3.31
N GLU A 14 34.89 -17.00 -3.15
CA GLU A 14 34.56 -17.92 -4.25
C GLU A 14 33.15 -17.65 -4.77
N LEU A 15 32.18 -17.42 -3.89
CA LEU A 15 30.83 -17.04 -4.31
C LEU A 15 30.80 -15.69 -5.04
N ALA A 16 31.64 -14.73 -4.62
CA ALA A 16 31.79 -13.44 -5.32
C ALA A 16 32.34 -13.61 -6.73
N ALA A 17 33.34 -14.49 -6.90
CA ALA A 17 33.91 -14.80 -8.20
C ALA A 17 32.90 -15.52 -9.12
N LEU A 18 32.16 -16.49 -8.58
CA LEU A 18 31.17 -17.27 -9.34
C LEU A 18 29.94 -16.45 -9.76
N SER A 19 29.49 -15.54 -8.91
CA SER A 19 28.29 -14.73 -9.17
C SER A 19 28.57 -13.38 -9.84
N GLY A 20 29.84 -12.96 -9.96
CA GLY A 20 30.19 -11.62 -10.45
C GLY A 20 29.73 -10.48 -9.54
N ILE A 21 29.32 -10.80 -8.30
CA ILE A 21 28.85 -9.82 -7.31
C ILE A 21 29.99 -9.46 -6.36
N SER A 22 30.12 -8.18 -6.01
CA SER A 22 31.19 -7.76 -5.09
C SER A 22 31.11 -8.47 -3.73
N LEU A 23 32.28 -8.85 -3.18
CA LEU A 23 32.40 -9.45 -1.85
C LEU A 23 31.67 -8.63 -0.77
N ARG A 24 31.75 -7.30 -0.86
CA ARG A 24 31.07 -6.37 0.05
C ARG A 24 29.55 -6.50 -0.05
N THR A 25 29.01 -6.72 -1.24
CA THR A 25 27.57 -6.93 -1.45
C THR A 25 27.13 -8.27 -0.84
N ILE A 26 27.88 -9.35 -1.07
CA ILE A 26 27.60 -10.67 -0.47
C ILE A 26 27.65 -10.59 1.05
N GLN A 27 28.67 -9.96 1.63
CA GLN A 27 28.78 -9.76 3.07
C GLN A 27 27.62 -8.95 3.64
N ARG A 28 27.16 -7.90 2.94
CA ARG A 28 26.01 -7.12 3.37
C ARG A 28 24.72 -7.93 3.32
N ILE A 29 24.55 -8.78 2.31
CA ILE A 29 23.39 -9.69 2.19
C ILE A 29 23.42 -10.76 3.28
N GLU A 30 24.57 -11.42 3.49
CA GLU A 30 24.72 -12.44 4.55
C GLU A 30 24.58 -11.88 5.96
N ARG A 31 24.90 -10.59 6.17
CA ARG A 31 24.74 -9.90 7.46
C ARG A 31 23.37 -9.24 7.63
N GLY A 32 22.48 -9.31 6.64
CA GLY A 32 21.14 -8.69 6.69
C GLY A 32 21.12 -7.16 6.54
N ASN A 33 22.25 -6.54 6.16
CA ASN A 33 22.40 -5.08 6.00
C ASN A 33 21.96 -4.58 4.59
N SER A 34 21.56 -5.48 3.70
CA SER A 34 21.01 -5.17 2.38
C SER A 34 20.28 -6.41 1.84
N THR A 35 19.08 -6.24 1.30
CA THR A 35 18.34 -7.31 0.61
C THR A 35 18.81 -7.53 -0.82
N GLY A 36 19.77 -6.73 -1.33
CA GLY A 36 20.25 -6.80 -2.71
C GLY A 36 19.21 -6.33 -3.74
N SER A 37 19.66 -5.88 -4.91
CA SER A 37 18.76 -5.62 -6.04
C SER A 37 18.17 -6.96 -6.54
N PRO A 38 16.96 -6.99 -7.12
CA PRO A 38 16.41 -8.19 -7.76
C PRO A 38 17.38 -8.88 -8.73
N TYR A 39 18.20 -8.10 -9.44
CA TYR A 39 19.28 -8.63 -10.28
C TYR A 39 20.31 -9.42 -9.48
N VAL A 40 20.76 -8.89 -8.34
CA VAL A 40 21.76 -9.53 -7.47
C VAL A 40 21.21 -10.82 -6.88
N ILE A 41 19.93 -10.85 -6.50
CA ILE A 41 19.28 -12.05 -5.98
C ILE A 41 19.15 -13.12 -7.07
N ARG A 42 18.70 -12.75 -8.27
CA ARG A 42 18.62 -13.68 -9.41
C ARG A 42 19.98 -14.29 -9.75
N THR A 43 21.02 -13.47 -9.82
CA THR A 43 22.38 -13.93 -10.14
C THR A 43 22.95 -14.82 -9.05
N LEU A 44 22.73 -14.50 -7.77
CA LEU A 44 23.19 -15.33 -6.65
C LEU A 44 22.47 -16.69 -6.61
N CYS A 45 21.16 -16.71 -6.80
CA CYS A 45 20.42 -17.96 -6.81
C CYS A 45 20.78 -18.83 -8.02
N LYS A 46 20.98 -18.24 -9.20
CA LYS A 46 21.53 -18.95 -10.37
C LYS A 46 22.91 -19.54 -10.09
N SER A 47 23.79 -18.82 -9.39
CA SER A 47 25.13 -19.32 -9.04
C SER A 47 25.14 -20.38 -7.93
N LEU A 48 24.07 -20.47 -7.15
CA LEU A 48 23.91 -21.42 -6.04
C LEU A 48 23.01 -22.61 -6.42
N ASP A 49 22.64 -22.72 -7.71
CA ASP A 49 21.72 -23.74 -8.24
C ASP A 49 20.40 -23.83 -7.44
N ILE A 50 19.93 -22.67 -6.99
CA ILE A 50 18.65 -22.55 -6.31
C ILE A 50 17.60 -22.29 -7.37
N ASP A 51 16.68 -23.23 -7.51
CA ASP A 51 15.62 -23.17 -8.50
C ASP A 51 14.79 -21.89 -8.30
N LEU A 52 14.75 -21.05 -9.34
CA LEU A 52 14.13 -19.72 -9.32
C LEU A 52 12.78 -19.69 -10.03
N GLU A 53 12.27 -20.87 -10.39
CA GLU A 53 11.20 -21.03 -11.36
C GLU A 53 9.78 -20.78 -10.82
N ASP A 54 9.67 -20.16 -9.64
CA ASP A 54 8.40 -19.65 -9.11
C ASP A 54 8.31 -18.11 -9.06
N LEU A 55 9.28 -17.36 -9.60
CA LEU A 55 9.29 -15.89 -9.49
C LEU A 55 8.95 -15.10 -10.77
N VAL A 56 8.57 -15.75 -11.86
CA VAL A 56 8.08 -15.05 -13.07
C VAL A 56 7.03 -15.90 -13.80
N SER A 57 5.78 -15.87 -13.35
CA SER A 57 4.56 -15.88 -14.18
C SER A 57 3.35 -15.55 -13.31
N ASP A 58 2.69 -14.44 -13.59
CA ASP A 58 1.31 -14.09 -13.17
C ASP A 58 0.45 -14.29 -14.45
N PRO A 59 -0.86 -14.66 -14.46
CA PRO A 59 -1.85 -14.69 -13.37
C PRO A 59 -2.81 -15.91 -13.34
N ASP A 60 -3.67 -15.96 -12.32
CA ASP A 60 -4.96 -16.68 -12.20
C ASP A 60 -5.04 -18.17 -11.77
N HIS A 61 -5.84 -18.37 -10.70
CA HIS A 61 -6.63 -19.55 -10.25
C HIS A 61 -6.03 -20.76 -9.48
N HIS A 62 -6.50 -20.84 -8.21
CA HIS A 62 -7.05 -21.98 -7.42
C HIS A 62 -6.25 -23.22 -6.92
N MET A 63 -6.53 -23.49 -5.63
CA MET A 63 -6.63 -24.78 -4.90
C MET A 63 -5.31 -25.47 -4.51
N GLU A 64 -4.93 -25.49 -3.22
CA GLU A 64 -5.36 -26.35 -2.09
C GLU A 64 -4.39 -27.53 -1.83
N GLU A 65 -4.06 -27.70 -0.54
CA GLU A 65 -3.79 -28.96 0.18
C GLU A 65 -2.40 -29.19 0.84
N THR A 66 -2.37 -28.86 2.15
CA THR A 66 -2.05 -29.68 3.36
C THR A 66 -0.71 -30.43 3.60
N ALA A 67 -0.29 -30.35 4.88
CA ALA A 67 0.59 -31.23 5.71
C ALA A 67 2.12 -31.02 5.62
N THR A 68 2.97 -31.05 6.68
CA THR A 68 2.86 -31.14 8.16
C THR A 68 4.23 -30.83 8.79
N ALA A 69 4.24 -30.08 9.90
CA ALA A 69 5.18 -29.94 11.07
C ALA A 69 6.69 -30.34 10.99
N ILE A 70 7.68 -29.64 11.58
CA ILE A 70 7.94 -29.32 13.02
C ILE A 70 9.01 -28.18 13.14
N PRO A 71 9.10 -27.39 14.25
CA PRO A 71 9.60 -26.02 14.28
C PRO A 71 11.00 -25.85 14.93
N VAL A 72 11.84 -24.95 14.39
CA VAL A 72 13.02 -24.42 15.10
C VAL A 72 13.30 -22.98 14.69
N GLY A 73 13.29 -22.05 15.65
CA GLY A 73 13.99 -20.77 15.59
C GLY A 73 13.26 -19.64 14.86
N SER A 74 12.37 -18.94 15.59
CA SER A 74 11.73 -17.67 15.26
C SER A 74 12.59 -16.69 14.43
N MET A 75 12.50 -16.80 13.10
CA MET A 75 12.71 -15.70 12.18
C MET A 75 11.31 -15.32 11.72
N ASN A 76 10.77 -14.21 12.23
CA ASN A 76 9.50 -13.69 11.75
C ASN A 76 9.60 -13.58 10.22
N PRO A 77 8.77 -14.29 9.43
CA PRO A 77 8.67 -13.98 8.01
C PRO A 77 8.32 -12.49 7.94
N VAL A 78 9.01 -11.73 7.07
CA VAL A 78 8.58 -10.36 6.76
C VAL A 78 7.14 -10.49 6.30
N LYS A 79 6.24 -10.16 7.21
CA LYS A 79 4.81 -10.19 6.98
C LYS A 79 4.60 -9.09 5.94
N ASP A 80 4.39 -9.45 4.67
CA ASP A 80 3.76 -8.58 3.69
C ASP A 80 2.30 -8.38 4.14
N THR A 81 2.15 -7.72 5.27
CA THR A 81 0.90 -7.54 5.98
C THR A 81 0.99 -6.12 6.50
N TYR A 82 0.12 -5.29 5.96
CA TYR A 82 0.02 -3.91 6.37
C TYR A 82 -0.15 -3.82 7.88
N ASP A 83 0.54 -2.85 8.48
CA ASP A 83 0.41 -2.54 9.91
C ASP A 83 -1.07 -2.25 10.23
N ARG A 84 -1.54 -2.71 11.40
CA ARG A 84 -2.86 -2.38 11.94
C ARG A 84 -3.07 -0.87 11.98
N ARG A 85 -2.01 -0.07 12.14
CA ARG A 85 -2.06 1.40 12.08
C ARG A 85 -2.52 1.94 10.73
N LEU A 86 -2.19 1.27 9.64
CA LEU A 86 -2.68 1.65 8.31
C LEU A 86 -4.21 1.49 8.23
N LYS A 87 -4.76 0.45 8.87
CA LYS A 87 -6.21 0.27 8.98
C LYS A 87 -6.86 1.43 9.73
N TYR A 88 -6.22 1.93 10.80
CA TYR A 88 -6.71 3.10 11.52
C TYR A 88 -6.64 4.39 10.69
N ILE A 89 -5.57 4.59 9.90
CA ILE A 89 -5.47 5.73 8.99
C ILE A 89 -6.59 5.68 7.95
N ASN A 90 -6.81 4.53 7.30
CA ASN A 90 -7.92 4.37 6.36
C ASN A 90 -9.29 4.55 7.03
N PHE A 91 -9.49 3.98 8.20
CA PHE A 91 -10.74 4.09 8.97
C PHE A 91 -11.04 5.54 9.36
N SER A 92 -10.01 6.32 9.70
CA SER A 92 -10.19 7.73 10.07
C SER A 92 -10.73 8.60 8.93
N ALA A 93 -10.70 8.14 7.68
CA ALA A 93 -11.34 8.81 6.55
C ALA A 93 -12.88 8.75 6.61
N LEU A 94 -13.47 7.81 7.36
CA LEU A 94 -14.93 7.77 7.59
C LEU A 94 -15.42 8.94 8.46
N SER A 95 -14.52 9.74 9.02
CA SER A 95 -14.88 10.94 9.79
C SER A 95 -15.67 11.98 8.99
N VAL A 96 -15.67 11.90 7.64
CA VAL A 96 -16.56 12.69 6.78
C VAL A 96 -18.05 12.53 7.15
N LEU A 97 -18.46 11.38 7.69
CA LEU A 97 -19.85 11.16 8.15
C LEU A 97 -20.21 12.05 9.33
N CYS A 98 -19.26 12.35 10.20
CA CYS A 98 -19.50 13.18 11.38
C CYS A 98 -19.48 14.66 11.02
N PHE A 99 -18.54 15.07 10.16
CA PHE A 99 -18.38 16.46 9.77
C PHE A 99 -17.71 16.57 8.38
N PRO A 100 -18.17 17.48 7.50
CA PRO A 100 -17.57 17.68 6.19
C PRO A 100 -16.09 18.09 6.32
N PHE A 101 -15.25 17.61 5.40
CA PHE A 101 -13.79 17.85 5.37
C PHE A 101 -12.99 17.26 6.54
N LEU A 102 -13.63 16.61 7.52
CA LEU A 102 -12.91 15.98 8.63
C LEU A 102 -12.06 14.80 8.17
N ASN A 103 -12.42 14.18 7.04
CA ASN A 103 -11.63 13.16 6.34
C ASN A 103 -10.32 13.66 5.75
N LEU A 104 -10.10 14.98 5.66
CA LEU A 104 -8.79 15.54 5.30
C LEU A 104 -7.89 15.60 6.54
N VAL A 105 -8.44 16.04 7.67
CA VAL A 105 -7.69 16.31 8.90
C VAL A 105 -7.36 15.02 9.64
N LEU A 106 -8.34 14.15 9.90
CA LEU A 106 -8.09 12.98 10.76
C LEU A 106 -7.09 11.98 10.18
N PRO A 107 -7.16 11.57 8.89
CA PRO A 107 -6.15 10.71 8.30
C PRO A 107 -4.75 11.32 8.34
N ALA A 108 -4.62 12.63 8.11
CA ALA A 108 -3.34 13.33 8.19
C ALA A 108 -2.78 13.34 9.61
N VAL A 109 -3.62 13.62 10.62
CA VAL A 109 -3.24 13.57 12.04
C VAL A 109 -2.85 12.15 12.44
N CYS A 110 -3.65 11.14 12.09
CA CYS A 110 -3.33 9.74 12.35
C CYS A 110 -2.00 9.33 11.71
N TYR A 111 -1.76 9.72 10.45
CA TYR A 111 -0.47 9.50 9.80
C TYR A 111 0.68 10.16 10.58
N PHE A 112 0.55 11.43 10.96
CA PHE A 112 1.59 12.15 11.70
C PHE A 112 1.93 11.49 13.04
N VAL A 113 0.91 11.08 13.80
CA VAL A 113 1.06 10.39 15.10
C VAL A 113 1.72 9.03 14.91
N PHE A 114 1.34 8.28 13.87
CA PHE A 114 1.88 6.94 13.63
C PHE A 114 3.16 6.92 12.78
N LYS A 115 3.59 8.04 12.19
CA LYS A 115 4.72 8.13 11.26
C LYS A 115 6.00 7.51 11.81
N LYS A 116 6.31 7.74 13.08
CA LYS A 116 7.50 7.18 13.75
C LYS A 116 7.43 5.66 13.94
N SER A 117 6.22 5.11 14.00
CA SER A 117 5.98 3.70 14.31
C SER A 117 5.61 2.87 13.08
N LEU A 118 5.26 3.53 11.97
CA LEU A 118 5.03 2.92 10.67
C LEU A 118 6.38 2.57 10.01
N SER A 119 7.04 1.53 10.53
CA SER A 119 8.30 1.04 9.97
C SER A 119 8.04 0.21 8.71
N GLY A 120 8.50 0.70 7.56
CA GLY A 120 8.41 -0.01 6.28
C GLY A 120 8.05 0.92 5.12
N VAL A 121 8.85 0.88 4.05
CA VAL A 121 8.63 1.69 2.84
C VAL A 121 7.24 1.42 2.26
N HIS A 122 6.84 0.15 2.21
CA HIS A 122 5.53 -0.26 1.69
C HIS A 122 4.34 0.29 2.49
N ASN A 123 4.42 0.26 3.83
CA ASN A 123 3.36 0.81 4.69
C ASN A 123 3.26 2.34 4.58
N THR A 124 4.42 3.00 4.46
CA THR A 124 4.49 4.45 4.29
C THR A 124 3.91 4.87 2.95
N GLU A 125 4.29 4.19 1.86
CA GLU A 125 3.73 4.45 0.53
C GLU A 125 2.20 4.27 0.51
N ALA A 126 1.70 3.20 1.13
CA ALA A 126 0.27 2.97 1.26
C ALA A 126 -0.45 4.07 2.04
N ALA A 127 0.13 4.53 3.15
CA ALA A 127 -0.43 5.63 3.93
C ALA A 127 -0.47 6.93 3.12
N MET A 128 0.60 7.25 2.39
CA MET A 128 0.64 8.44 1.53
C MET A 128 -0.38 8.37 0.40
N LYS A 129 -0.65 7.19 -0.17
CA LYS A 129 -1.72 6.99 -1.16
C LYS A 129 -3.11 7.22 -0.57
N ILE A 130 -3.37 6.76 0.66
CA ILE A 130 -4.63 7.03 1.36
C ILE A 130 -4.80 8.54 1.58
N LEU A 131 -3.75 9.24 2.03
CA LEU A 131 -3.79 10.70 2.19
C LEU A 131 -3.99 11.42 0.85
N SER A 132 -3.29 10.98 -0.20
CA SER A 132 -3.42 11.51 -1.56
C SER A 132 -4.85 11.39 -2.08
N LEU A 133 -5.51 10.25 -1.83
CA LEU A 133 -6.94 10.07 -2.12
C LEU A 133 -7.79 11.12 -1.38
N GLN A 134 -7.57 11.33 -0.08
CA GLN A 134 -8.39 12.29 0.68
C GLN A 134 -8.24 13.72 0.16
N ILE A 135 -7.01 14.12 -0.20
CA ILE A 135 -6.74 15.44 -0.75
C ILE A 135 -7.39 15.59 -2.14
N LEU A 136 -7.13 14.64 -3.05
CA LEU A 136 -7.66 14.68 -4.40
C LEU A 136 -9.20 14.66 -4.39
N TRP A 137 -9.78 13.82 -3.54
CA TRP A 137 -11.22 13.75 -3.33
C TRP A 137 -11.78 15.07 -2.81
N SER A 138 -11.15 15.67 -1.79
CA SER A 138 -11.63 16.92 -1.20
C SER A 138 -11.61 18.07 -2.20
N VAL A 139 -10.54 18.19 -3.00
CA VAL A 139 -10.44 19.18 -4.08
C VAL A 139 -11.52 18.95 -5.13
N PHE A 140 -11.71 17.70 -5.56
CA PHE A 140 -12.74 17.33 -6.53
C PHE A 140 -14.15 17.69 -6.04
N VAL A 141 -14.47 17.40 -4.78
CA VAL A 141 -15.78 17.73 -4.18
C VAL A 141 -16.00 19.24 -4.16
N VAL A 142 -15.01 20.04 -3.74
CA VAL A 142 -15.14 21.52 -3.72
C VAL A 142 -15.41 22.06 -5.12
N ILE A 143 -14.66 21.60 -6.12
CA ILE A 143 -14.85 22.02 -7.52
C ILE A 143 -16.25 21.63 -8.01
N LEU A 144 -16.69 20.40 -7.74
CA LEU A 144 -18.00 19.93 -8.17
C LEU A 144 -19.14 20.68 -7.48
N MET A 145 -19.00 21.03 -6.19
CA MET A 145 -20.01 21.82 -5.48
C MET A 145 -20.17 23.22 -6.08
N ILE A 146 -19.06 23.90 -6.41
CA ILE A 146 -19.09 25.19 -7.08
C ILE A 146 -19.74 25.04 -8.46
N ALA A 147 -19.35 24.02 -9.23
CA ALA A 147 -19.90 23.76 -10.55
C ALA A 147 -21.42 23.50 -10.50
N ILE A 148 -21.89 22.65 -9.58
CA ILE A 148 -23.32 22.37 -9.40
C ILE A 148 -24.06 23.64 -9.02
N SER A 149 -23.53 24.45 -8.08
CA SER A 149 -24.18 25.70 -7.68
C SER A 149 -24.29 26.71 -8.82
N VAL A 150 -23.28 26.79 -9.69
CA VAL A 150 -23.29 27.66 -10.87
C VAL A 150 -24.31 27.17 -11.90
N VAL A 151 -24.29 25.87 -12.18
CA VAL A 151 -25.23 25.23 -13.12
C VAL A 151 -26.67 25.39 -12.64
N ASP A 152 -26.91 25.21 -11.35
CA ASP A 152 -28.22 25.39 -10.72
C ASP A 152 -28.76 26.81 -10.95
N HIS A 153 -27.93 27.83 -10.66
CA HIS A 153 -28.28 29.23 -10.86
C HIS A 153 -28.61 29.57 -12.32
N TYR A 154 -27.83 29.06 -13.29
CA TYR A 154 -28.02 29.40 -14.71
C TYR A 154 -29.10 28.57 -15.43
N LEU A 155 -29.28 27.30 -15.07
CA LEU A 155 -30.23 26.41 -15.75
C LEU A 155 -31.62 26.45 -15.13
N PHE A 156 -31.71 26.43 -13.81
CA PHE A 156 -32.98 26.28 -13.12
C PHE A 156 -33.58 27.62 -12.73
N GLY A 157 -32.76 28.65 -12.45
CA GLY A 157 -33.24 30.02 -12.19
C GLY A 157 -34.25 30.10 -11.04
N ILE A 158 -34.24 29.11 -10.13
CA ILE A 158 -35.22 28.98 -9.07
C ILE A 158 -34.81 29.90 -7.92
N ASP A 159 -35.38 31.11 -7.90
CA ASP A 159 -35.35 32.04 -6.77
C ASP A 159 -36.34 31.63 -5.65
N GLU A 160 -36.56 30.32 -5.43
CA GLU A 160 -37.47 29.84 -4.40
C GLU A 160 -36.73 29.40 -3.13
N VAL A 161 -36.90 30.24 -2.11
CA VAL A 161 -36.23 30.25 -0.80
C VAL A 161 -36.53 29.02 0.08
N MET A 162 -37.22 27.99 -0.43
CA MET A 162 -37.73 26.87 0.37
C MET A 162 -37.35 25.45 -0.12
N GLU A 163 -36.52 25.32 -1.16
CA GLU A 163 -36.01 24.01 -1.59
C GLU A 163 -34.58 23.74 -1.10
N ILE A 164 -34.30 22.48 -0.73
CA ILE A 164 -32.96 22.04 -0.33
C ILE A 164 -32.04 22.17 -1.55
N PRO A 165 -30.92 22.92 -1.47
CA PRO A 165 -30.03 23.13 -2.61
C PRO A 165 -29.55 21.83 -3.25
N LEU A 166 -29.58 21.74 -4.59
CA LEU A 166 -29.20 20.54 -5.35
C LEU A 166 -27.78 20.03 -5.01
N PHE A 167 -26.87 20.94 -4.69
CA PHE A 167 -25.51 20.58 -4.30
C PHE A 167 -25.45 19.69 -3.05
N ILE A 168 -26.44 19.74 -2.15
CA ILE A 168 -26.48 18.91 -0.94
C ILE A 168 -26.71 17.45 -1.33
N TRP A 169 -27.62 17.17 -2.27
CA TRP A 169 -27.86 15.84 -2.80
C TRP A 169 -26.62 15.30 -3.53
N GLY A 170 -25.98 16.15 -4.35
CA GLY A 170 -24.72 15.82 -5.00
C GLY A 170 -23.61 15.49 -4.00
N TYR A 171 -23.48 16.30 -2.94
CA TYR A 171 -22.53 16.06 -1.85
C TYR A 171 -22.81 14.73 -1.14
N LEU A 172 -24.07 14.42 -0.82
CA LEU A 172 -24.43 13.16 -0.16
C LEU A 172 -24.07 11.94 -1.02
N ALA A 173 -24.36 11.99 -2.32
CA ALA A 173 -23.98 10.93 -3.25
C ALA A 173 -22.45 10.74 -3.32
N LEU A 174 -21.69 11.83 -3.31
CA LEU A 174 -20.23 11.80 -3.23
C LEU A 174 -19.75 11.19 -1.91
N VAL A 175 -20.34 11.56 -0.76
CA VAL A 175 -19.98 10.96 0.53
C VAL A 175 -20.20 9.44 0.52
N ILE A 176 -21.32 8.97 -0.03
CA ILE A 176 -21.59 7.54 -0.20
C ILE A 176 -20.50 6.89 -1.05
N LEU A 177 -20.14 7.50 -2.18
CA LEU A 177 -19.08 6.99 -3.06
C LEU A 177 -17.71 6.93 -2.34
N LEU A 178 -17.36 7.95 -1.56
CA LEU A 178 -16.14 7.96 -0.75
C LEU A 178 -16.12 6.84 0.28
N VAL A 179 -17.26 6.58 0.94
CA VAL A 179 -17.40 5.48 1.90
C VAL A 179 -17.14 4.14 1.20
N LEU A 180 -17.75 3.91 0.03
CA LEU A 180 -17.54 2.68 -0.74
C LEU A 180 -16.06 2.48 -1.12
N ILE A 181 -15.39 3.54 -1.59
CA ILE A 181 -13.96 3.51 -1.89
C ILE A 181 -13.13 3.19 -0.65
N THR A 182 -13.48 3.79 0.49
CA THR A 182 -12.76 3.58 1.76
C THR A 182 -12.94 2.16 2.30
N LEU A 183 -14.15 1.60 2.18
CA LEU A 183 -14.44 0.20 2.52
C LEU A 183 -13.71 -0.77 1.59
N LYS A 184 -13.70 -0.51 0.28
CA LYS A 184 -12.91 -1.30 -0.69
C LYS A 184 -11.42 -1.28 -0.32
N THR A 185 -10.88 -0.09 -0.01
CA THR A 185 -9.49 0.08 0.44
C THR A 185 -9.21 -0.71 1.72
N ALA A 186 -10.14 -0.73 2.68
CA ALA A 186 -10.02 -1.55 3.87
C ALA A 186 -9.96 -3.06 3.55
N GLY A 187 -10.77 -3.50 2.58
CA GLY A 187 -10.75 -4.86 2.04
C GLY A 187 -9.40 -5.19 1.40
N ASP A 188 -8.90 -4.33 0.52
CA ASP A 188 -7.62 -4.53 -0.17
C ASP A 188 -6.43 -4.56 0.81
N ILE A 189 -6.47 -3.78 1.89
CA ILE A 189 -5.50 -3.85 3.00
C ILE A 189 -5.55 -5.24 3.66
N ASN A 190 -6.73 -5.83 3.79
CA ASN A 190 -6.91 -7.13 4.44
C ASN A 190 -6.49 -8.30 3.53
N TYR A 191 -6.73 -8.18 2.23
CA TYR A 191 -6.32 -9.17 1.21
C TYR A 191 -4.89 -8.95 0.68
N LYS A 192 -4.10 -8.04 1.29
CA LYS A 192 -2.69 -7.77 0.95
C LYS A 192 -2.47 -7.38 -0.52
N LYS A 193 -3.46 -6.75 -1.14
CA LYS A 193 -3.34 -6.26 -2.52
C LYS A 193 -2.54 -4.95 -2.55
N ARG A 194 -2.00 -4.62 -3.73
CA ARG A 194 -1.41 -3.29 -3.96
C ARG A 194 -2.51 -2.24 -3.86
N LEU A 195 -2.35 -1.30 -2.93
CA LEU A 195 -3.38 -0.31 -2.62
C LEU A 195 -3.39 0.82 -3.63
N LEU A 196 -4.61 1.24 -4.01
CA LEU A 196 -4.91 2.48 -4.74
C LEU A 196 -3.99 2.68 -5.96
N THR A 197 -3.84 1.66 -6.80
CA THR A 197 -2.95 1.69 -7.98
C THR A 197 -3.29 2.79 -8.98
N PHE A 198 -4.54 3.25 -8.98
CA PHE A 198 -5.07 4.31 -9.85
C PHE A 198 -4.82 5.73 -9.30
N ILE A 199 -4.38 5.86 -8.04
CA ILE A 199 -4.14 7.17 -7.42
C ILE A 199 -2.63 7.44 -7.38
N PRO A 200 -2.16 8.53 -8.00
CA PRO A 200 -0.76 8.91 -7.89
C PRO A 200 -0.45 9.29 -6.44
N ASN A 201 0.75 8.93 -5.97
CA ASN A 201 1.24 9.50 -4.73
C ASN A 201 1.67 10.95 -5.01
N ILE A 202 0.93 11.91 -4.47
CA ILE A 202 1.22 13.35 -4.62
C ILE A 202 1.99 13.93 -3.43
N LEU A 203 2.27 13.13 -2.40
CA LEU A 203 3.07 13.48 -1.21
C LEU A 203 4.46 12.86 -1.20
#